data_AF-A0A679PD81-F1
#
_entry.id   AF-A0A679PD81-F1
#
_cell.length_a   1.000
_cell.length_b   1.000
_cell.length_c   1.000
_cell.angle_alpha   90.00
_cell.angle_beta   90.00
_cell.angle_gamma   90.00
#
_symmetry.space_group_name_H-M   'P 1'
#
loop_
_entity.id
_entity.type
_entity.pdbx_description
1 polymer ?
#
loop_
_entity_poly.entity_id
_entity_poly.type
_entity_poly.pdbx_seq_one_letter_code
_entity_poly.pdbx_strand_id
1 'polypeptide(L)'
;MKERWRMFISKSNETENCGIHLMEKDLCRVEIMDCRKAIMLKDFNAICQMEADVGPCSGTFPRWFYNSGMKKCQLFDYGGCRGNDNRFDTEEECMELCNLDKESMMERRSRIEKEVVMEKQAMMEKQRQMEKQAMMEKQRQM
;
A
#
# COMPACT_ATOMS: atom_id res chain seq x y z
N MET A 1 -9.99 -1.07 -24.01
CA MET A 1 -10.51 -2.13 -23.12
C MET A 1 -10.38 -1.61 -21.69
N LYS A 2 -11.48 -1.47 -20.95
CA LYS A 2 -11.45 -1.04 -19.55
C LYS A 2 -11.46 -2.30 -18.68
N GLU A 3 -10.45 -2.46 -17.83
CA GLU A 3 -10.36 -3.55 -16.86
C GLU A 3 -11.61 -3.57 -15.97
N ARG A 4 -12.10 -4.76 -15.63
CA ARG A 4 -13.33 -4.95 -14.85
C ARG A 4 -12.96 -5.25 -13.40
N TRP A 5 -13.22 -4.30 -12.53
CA TRP A 5 -12.93 -4.33 -11.09
C TRP A 5 -14.03 -5.07 -10.31
N ARG A 6 -13.65 -5.91 -9.33
CA ARG A 6 -14.58 -6.37 -8.28
C ARG A 6 -14.29 -5.60 -7.00
N MET A 7 -15.09 -4.58 -6.73
CA MET A 7 -15.15 -3.92 -5.42
C MET A 7 -15.73 -4.90 -4.39
N PHE A 8 -15.03 -5.17 -3.29
CA PHE A 8 -15.64 -5.78 -2.11
C PHE A 8 -15.88 -4.69 -1.06
N ILE A 9 -17.15 -4.44 -0.78
CA ILE A 9 -17.64 -3.46 0.20
C ILE A 9 -17.71 -4.15 1.57
N SER A 10 -17.02 -3.61 2.57
CA SER A 10 -17.34 -3.84 3.98
C SER A 10 -18.27 -2.71 4.46
N LYS A 11 -19.26 -3.06 5.28
CA LYS A 11 -20.46 -2.26 5.62
C LYS A 11 -20.25 -0.93 6.37
N SER A 12 -19.04 -0.40 6.46
CA SER A 12 -18.76 0.92 7.05
C SER A 12 -18.17 1.83 5.97
N ASN A 13 -19.06 2.47 5.23
CA ASN A 13 -18.82 3.43 4.15
C ASN A 13 -17.86 4.55 4.57
N GLU A 14 -16.60 4.48 4.15
CA GLU A 14 -15.84 5.60 3.57
C GLU A 14 -14.51 5.06 3.04
N THR A 15 -14.42 4.89 1.72
CA THR A 15 -13.15 4.62 1.02
C THR A 15 -12.91 5.81 0.09
N GLU A 16 -11.92 6.64 0.39
CA GLU A 16 -11.44 7.65 -0.55
C GLU A 16 -10.54 7.00 -1.60
N ASN A 17 -10.70 7.45 -2.85
CA ASN A 17 -9.93 6.97 -3.99
C ASN A 17 -8.49 7.50 -3.86
N CYS A 18 -7.55 6.65 -3.46
CA CYS A 18 -6.13 6.95 -3.54
C CYS A 18 -5.78 7.09 -5.04
N GLY A 19 -5.56 8.32 -5.52
CA GLY A 19 -5.25 8.63 -6.92
C GLY A 19 -3.91 8.10 -7.43
N ILE A 20 -3.37 7.06 -6.79
CA ILE A 20 -2.21 6.32 -7.27
C ILE A 20 -2.75 5.10 -8.01
N HIS A 21 -2.33 4.94 -9.25
CA HIS A 21 -2.77 3.93 -10.21
C HIS A 21 -2.26 2.52 -9.82
N LEU A 22 -2.54 2.05 -8.60
CA LEU A 22 -2.05 0.80 -8.04
C LEU A 22 -3.18 -0.21 -8.00
N MET A 23 -3.33 -0.93 -9.09
CA MET A 23 -4.23 -2.07 -9.16
C MET A 23 -3.66 -3.21 -8.32
N GLU A 24 -4.40 -3.51 -7.24
CA GLU A 24 -4.24 -4.62 -6.29
C GLU A 24 -3.15 -4.50 -5.21
N LYS A 25 -2.34 -3.43 -5.14
CA LYS A 25 -1.39 -3.26 -4.03
C LYS A 25 -2.04 -2.51 -2.87
N ASP A 26 -2.71 -3.30 -2.04
CA ASP A 26 -3.32 -2.95 -0.75
C ASP A 26 -4.54 -2.02 -0.81
N LEU A 27 -5.59 -2.45 -0.12
CA LEU A 27 -6.60 -1.51 0.39
C LEU A 27 -5.89 -0.58 1.37
N CYS A 28 -6.06 0.74 1.25
CA CYS A 28 -5.74 1.67 2.34
C CYS A 28 -6.45 1.13 3.60
N ARG A 29 -5.70 0.54 4.54
CA ARG A 29 -6.26 0.27 5.86
C ARG A 29 -6.57 1.63 6.45
N VAL A 30 -7.72 1.76 7.11
CA VAL A 30 -8.23 3.01 7.73
C VAL A 30 -7.18 3.75 8.59
N GLU A 31 -6.12 3.06 9.02
CA GLU A 31 -5.01 3.63 9.80
C GLU A 31 -3.88 4.28 8.97
N ILE A 32 -3.76 4.00 7.66
CA ILE A 32 -2.73 4.57 6.76
C ILE A 32 -3.39 4.98 5.45
N MET A 33 -3.66 6.28 5.32
CA MET A 33 -4.30 6.86 4.13
C MET A 33 -3.33 7.06 2.96
N ASP A 34 -2.02 6.97 3.22
CA ASP A 34 -0.98 7.10 2.19
C ASP A 34 -0.56 5.72 1.67
N CYS A 35 -1.00 5.39 0.45
CA CYS A 35 -0.64 4.16 -0.25
C CYS A 35 0.88 3.95 -0.35
N ARG A 36 1.67 5.02 -0.49
CA ARG A 36 3.13 4.93 -0.57
C ARG A 36 3.74 4.52 0.77
N LYS A 37 3.18 4.98 1.89
CA LYS A 37 3.59 4.52 3.24
C LYS A 37 3.16 3.08 3.48
N ALA A 38 1.96 2.69 3.05
CA ALA A 38 1.46 1.32 3.17
C ALA A 38 2.37 0.31 2.43
N ILE A 39 2.76 0.64 1.19
CA ILE A 39 3.73 -0.12 0.39
C ILE A 39 4.99 -0.41 1.21
N MET A 40 5.57 0.60 1.86
CA MET A 40 6.83 0.49 2.61
C MET A 40 6.76 -0.34 3.90
N LEU A 41 5.56 -0.72 4.34
CA LEU A 41 5.36 -1.61 5.49
C LEU A 41 5.28 -3.09 5.09
N LYS A 42 5.17 -3.39 3.80
CA LYS A 42 5.21 -4.77 3.28
C LYS A 42 6.57 -5.42 3.48
N ASP A 43 6.57 -6.74 3.54
CA ASP A 43 7.79 -7.54 3.53
C ASP A 43 8.30 -7.73 2.10
N PHE A 44 9.05 -6.75 1.59
CA PHE A 44 9.65 -6.82 0.27
C PHE A 44 10.65 -7.97 0.11
N ASN A 45 11.30 -8.42 1.18
CA ASN A 45 12.17 -9.58 1.08
C ASN A 45 11.36 -10.83 0.69
N ALA A 46 10.17 -11.00 1.26
CA ALA A 46 9.29 -12.10 0.88
C ALA A 46 8.72 -11.91 -0.53
N ILE A 47 8.26 -10.70 -0.87
CA ILE A 47 7.67 -10.38 -2.18
C ILE A 47 8.66 -10.65 -3.31
N CYS A 48 9.86 -10.11 -3.21
CA CYS A 48 10.88 -10.20 -4.25
C CYS A 48 11.49 -11.60 -4.41
N GLN A 49 11.06 -12.58 -3.60
CA GLN A 49 11.41 -14.00 -3.75
C GLN A 49 10.29 -14.83 -4.38
N MET A 50 9.12 -14.23 -4.64
CA MET A 50 8.02 -14.92 -5.31
C MET A 50 8.31 -15.01 -6.82
N GLU A 51 7.77 -16.03 -7.49
CA GLU A 51 7.80 -16.11 -8.95
C GLU A 51 6.78 -15.15 -9.58
N ALA A 52 6.92 -14.86 -10.87
CA ALA A 52 5.89 -14.16 -11.63
C ALA A 52 4.58 -14.97 -11.63
N ASP A 53 3.46 -14.34 -11.27
CA ASP A 53 2.15 -14.99 -11.28
C ASP A 53 1.17 -14.23 -12.18
N VAL A 54 0.85 -14.86 -13.30
CA VAL A 54 -0.09 -14.35 -14.32
C VAL A 54 -1.51 -14.24 -13.73
N GLY A 55 -1.87 -15.07 -12.75
CA GLY A 55 -3.24 -15.19 -12.27
C GLY A 55 -4.17 -15.93 -13.25
N PRO A 56 -5.45 -16.13 -12.89
CA PRO A 56 -6.37 -16.95 -13.67
C PRO A 56 -7.11 -16.18 -14.77
N CYS A 57 -7.00 -14.85 -14.83
CA CYS A 57 -7.63 -14.06 -15.86
C CYS A 57 -6.83 -14.11 -17.17
N SER A 58 -7.50 -13.92 -18.31
CA SER A 58 -6.90 -14.06 -19.65
C SER A 58 -6.59 -12.73 -20.32
N GLY A 59 -6.42 -11.67 -19.53
CA GLY A 59 -5.91 -10.39 -20.03
C GLY A 59 -4.42 -10.46 -20.35
N THR A 60 -3.91 -9.42 -20.99
CA THR A 60 -2.48 -9.29 -21.29
C THR A 60 -2.06 -7.88 -20.91
N PHE A 61 -1.54 -7.77 -19.68
CA PHE A 61 -1.09 -6.51 -19.10
C PHE A 61 0.40 -6.62 -18.81
N PRO A 62 1.27 -5.90 -19.56
CA PRO A 62 2.71 -5.95 -19.33
C PRO A 62 3.02 -5.41 -17.94
N ARG A 63 3.71 -6.20 -17.13
CA ARG A 63 4.14 -5.82 -15.77
C ARG A 63 5.56 -6.29 -15.53
N TRP A 64 6.21 -5.70 -14.54
CA TRP A 64 7.55 -6.07 -14.13
C TRP A 64 7.51 -6.99 -12.91
N PHE A 65 8.34 -8.03 -12.86
CA PHE A 65 8.59 -8.81 -11.66
C PHE A 65 10.08 -8.91 -11.40
N TYR A 66 10.49 -9.06 -10.14
CA TYR A 66 11.88 -9.28 -9.81
C TYR A 66 12.23 -10.76 -9.90
N ASN A 67 13.17 -11.09 -10.77
CA ASN A 67 13.76 -12.42 -10.84
C ASN A 67 14.97 -12.47 -9.90
N SER A 68 14.81 -13.13 -8.75
CA SER A 68 15.86 -13.23 -7.73
C SER A 68 17.07 -14.07 -8.18
N GLY A 69 16.86 -15.05 -9.06
CA GLY A 69 17.93 -15.86 -9.66
C GLY A 69 18.83 -15.05 -10.58
N MET A 70 18.25 -14.10 -11.32
CA MET A 70 18.99 -13.20 -12.22
C MET A 70 19.38 -11.87 -11.57
N LYS A 71 18.80 -11.56 -10.40
CA LYS A 71 18.87 -10.25 -9.72
C LYS A 71 18.48 -9.09 -10.64
N LYS A 72 17.43 -9.28 -11.43
CA LYS A 72 16.95 -8.30 -12.40
C LYS A 72 15.43 -8.28 -12.45
N CYS A 73 14.88 -7.11 -12.75
CA CYS A 73 13.48 -6.99 -13.11
C CYS A 73 13.26 -7.41 -14.56
N GLN A 74 12.18 -8.15 -14.80
CA GLN A 74 11.82 -8.65 -16.12
C GLN A 74 10.33 -8.42 -16.38
N LEU A 75 9.98 -8.26 -17.67
CA LEU A 75 8.59 -8.16 -18.08
C LEU A 75 7.91 -9.54 -18.06
N PHE A 76 6.63 -9.54 -17.67
CA PHE A 76 5.73 -10.67 -17.84
C PHE A 76 4.31 -10.18 -18.14
N ASP A 77 3.51 -11.05 -18.75
CA ASP A 77 2.12 -10.76 -19.08
C ASP A 77 1.21 -11.12 -17.90
N TYR A 78 0.74 -10.11 -17.19
CA TYR A 78 -0.24 -10.29 -16.12
C TYR A 78 -1.65 -10.47 -16.71
N GLY A 79 -2.39 -11.45 -16.18
CA GLY A 79 -3.73 -11.81 -16.61
C GLY A 79 -4.81 -10.79 -16.25
N GLY A 80 -4.52 -9.84 -15.38
CA GLY A 80 -5.43 -8.74 -14.99
C GLY A 80 -6.34 -9.05 -13.79
N CYS A 81 -6.17 -10.18 -13.12
CA CYS A 81 -6.75 -10.39 -11.79
C CYS A 81 -5.93 -11.38 -10.95
N ARG A 82 -5.92 -11.17 -9.63
CA ARG A 82 -5.17 -11.98 -8.65
C ARG A 82 -3.66 -11.95 -8.93
N GLY A 83 -3.00 -13.10 -8.98
CA GLY A 83 -1.54 -13.18 -8.99
C GLY A 83 -0.96 -12.91 -7.61
N ASN A 84 0.25 -12.36 -7.57
CA ASN A 84 0.95 -11.99 -6.34
C ASN A 84 1.55 -10.57 -6.40
N ASP A 85 2.21 -10.18 -5.30
CA ASP A 85 2.76 -8.85 -5.09
C ASP A 85 4.10 -8.59 -5.82
N ASN A 86 4.78 -9.61 -6.35
CA ASN A 86 5.99 -9.47 -7.16
C ASN A 86 5.61 -9.02 -8.58
N ARG A 87 4.96 -7.85 -8.65
CA ARG A 87 4.38 -7.29 -9.86
C ARG A 87 4.37 -5.77 -9.74
N PHE A 88 5.08 -5.09 -10.62
CA PHE A 88 5.32 -3.65 -10.57
C PHE A 88 4.90 -3.00 -11.89
N ASP A 89 4.55 -1.73 -11.84
CA ASP A 89 4.15 -0.98 -13.04
C ASP A 89 5.35 -0.59 -13.89
N THR A 90 6.49 -0.29 -13.24
CA THR A 90 7.73 0.10 -13.93
C THR A 90 8.94 -0.72 -13.45
N GLU A 91 9.99 -0.73 -14.28
CA GLU A 91 11.25 -1.39 -13.95
C GLU A 91 11.91 -0.71 -12.74
N GLU A 92 11.84 0.61 -12.68
CA GLU A 92 12.41 1.43 -11.60
C GLU A 92 11.76 1.08 -10.26
N GLU A 93 10.43 0.99 -10.20
CA GLU A 93 9.71 0.58 -8.98
C GLU A 93 10.16 -0.80 -8.52
N CYS A 94 10.27 -1.75 -9.45
CA CYS A 94 10.73 -3.10 -9.17
C CYS A 94 12.16 -3.11 -8.62
N MET A 95 13.09 -2.39 -9.27
CA MET A 95 14.49 -2.34 -8.85
C MET A 95 14.67 -1.61 -7.52
N GLU A 96 13.95 -0.49 -7.32
CA GLU A 96 13.98 0.26 -6.06
C GLU A 96 13.47 -0.56 -4.88
N LEU A 97 12.53 -1.48 -5.08
CA LEU A 97 11.95 -2.25 -3.97
C LEU A 97 12.67 -3.58 -3.74
N CYS A 98 13.18 -4.21 -4.79
CA CYS A 98 13.74 -5.57 -4.72
C CYS A 98 15.27 -5.63 -4.78
N ASN A 99 15.94 -4.57 -5.22
CA ASN A 99 17.40 -4.53 -5.34
C ASN A 99 18.08 -3.71 -4.22
N LEU A 100 17.32 -3.24 -3.23
CA LEU A 100 17.89 -2.61 -2.04
C LEU A 100 18.51 -3.64 -1.10
N ASP A 101 19.58 -3.25 -0.42
CA ASP A 101 20.15 -4.08 0.63
C ASP A 101 19.18 -4.18 1.83
N LYS A 102 19.28 -5.28 2.59
CA LYS A 102 18.37 -5.53 3.71
C LYS A 102 18.44 -4.46 4.80
N GLU A 103 19.61 -3.83 4.94
CA GLU A 103 19.88 -2.81 5.96
C GLU A 103 19.14 -1.50 5.64
N SER A 104 19.20 -1.02 4.38
CA SER A 104 18.44 0.17 3.96
C SER A 104 16.93 -0.04 4.03
N MET A 105 16.44 -1.24 3.72
CA MET A 105 15.01 -1.56 3.82
C MET A 105 14.52 -1.54 5.27
N MET A 106 15.30 -2.09 6.19
CA MET A 106 14.95 -2.09 7.62
C MET A 106 14.95 -0.68 8.20
N GLU A 107 15.92 0.16 7.81
CA GLU A 107 15.98 1.56 8.26
C GLU A 107 14.82 2.38 7.71
N ARG A 108 14.49 2.24 6.42
CA ARG A 108 13.38 2.95 5.78
C ARG A 108 12.04 2.56 6.39
N ARG A 109 11.83 1.26 6.66
CA ARG A 109 10.66 0.75 7.39
C ARG A 109 10.55 1.37 8.78
N SER A 110 11.63 1.38 9.57
CA SER A 110 11.63 1.97 10.91
C SER A 110 11.28 3.46 10.90
N ARG A 111 11.75 4.20 9.90
CA ARG A 111 11.44 5.63 9.74
C ARG A 111 9.96 5.85 9.48
N ILE A 112 9.37 5.07 8.59
CA ILE A 112 7.95 5.17 8.22
C ILE A 112 7.05 4.69 9.37
N GLU A 113 7.41 3.62 10.06
CA GLU A 113 6.69 3.17 11.27
C GLU A 113 6.63 4.27 12.33
N LYS A 114 7.75 4.97 12.59
CA LYS A 114 7.79 6.10 13.52
C LYS A 114 6.90 7.26 13.07
N GLU A 115 6.92 7.60 11.79
CA GLU A 115 6.09 8.66 11.23
C GLU A 115 4.60 8.37 11.40
N VAL A 116 4.16 7.15 11.04
CA VAL A 116 2.76 6.70 11.21
C VAL A 116 2.34 6.74 12.69
N VAL A 117 3.21 6.33 13.61
CA VAL A 117 2.93 6.38 15.05
C VAL A 117 2.73 7.82 15.52
N MET A 118 3.57 8.75 15.08
CA MET A 118 3.45 10.16 15.45
C MET A 118 2.16 10.78 14.88
N GLU A 119 1.80 10.48 13.63
CA GLU A 119 0.55 10.95 13.03
C GLU A 119 -0.67 10.44 13.81
N LYS A 120 -0.68 9.15 14.21
CA LYS A 120 -1.75 8.56 15.02
C LYS A 120 -1.86 9.21 16.40
N GLN A 121 -0.73 9.50 17.05
CA GLN A 121 -0.73 10.19 18.35
C GLN A 121 -1.29 11.61 18.24
N ALA A 122 -0.86 12.38 17.23
CA ALA A 122 -1.37 13.73 17.00
C ALA A 122 -2.88 13.73 16.72
N MET A 123 -3.39 12.76 15.95
CA MET A 123 -4.81 12.60 15.69
C MET A 123 -5.61 12.28 16.97
N MET A 124 -5.11 11.36 17.79
CA MET A 124 -5.71 11.00 19.08
C MET A 124 -5.74 12.17 20.06
N GLU A 125 -4.69 13.00 20.08
CA GLU A 125 -4.65 14.19 20.93
C GLU A 125 -5.64 15.25 20.46
N LYS A 126 -5.73 15.49 19.14
CA LYS A 126 -6.71 16.40 18.54
C LYS A 126 -8.14 15.98 18.87
N GLN A 127 -8.44 14.68 18.83
CA GLN A 127 -9.74 14.14 19.23
C GLN A 127 -10.08 14.48 20.68
N ARG A 128 -9.15 14.26 21.61
CA ARG A 128 -9.33 14.61 23.03
C ARG A 128 -9.55 16.12 23.24
N GLN A 129 -8.89 16.97 22.46
CA GLN A 129 -9.07 18.42 22.53
C GLN A 129 -10.47 18.83 22.03
N MET A 130 -10.94 18.25 20.91
CA MET A 130 -12.28 18.51 20.38
C MET A 130 -13.38 18.08 21.36
N GLU A 131 -13.23 16.92 22.01
CA GLU A 131 -14.17 16.43 23.02
C GLU A 131 -14.23 17.36 24.25
N LYS A 132 -13.06 17.83 24.72
CA LYS A 132 -13.00 18.82 25.80
C LYS A 132 -13.66 20.14 25.42
N GLN A 133 -13.43 20.62 24.19
CA GLN A 133 -14.04 21.85 23.70
C GLN A 133 -15.56 21.72 23.61
N ALA A 134 -16.07 20.61 23.03
CA ALA A 134 -17.49 20.33 22.94
C ALA A 134 -18.17 20.24 24.32
N MET A 135 -17.47 19.71 25.33
CA MET A 135 -17.95 19.67 26.71
C MET A 135 -18.06 21.08 27.33
N MET A 136 -17.05 21.94 27.12
CA MET A 136 -17.09 23.32 27.61
C MET A 136 -18.17 24.17 26.93
N GLU A 137 -18.41 23.96 25.63
CA GLU A 137 -19.47 24.67 24.90
C GLU A 137 -20.86 24.28 25.40
N LYS A 138 -21.12 22.99 25.67
CA LYS A 138 -22.37 22.54 26.28
C LYS A 138 -22.61 23.14 27.67
N GLN A 139 -21.57 23.31 28.48
CA GLN A 139 -21.68 23.95 29.80
C GLN A 139 -22.01 25.43 29.73
N ARG A 140 -21.70 26.12 28.61
CA ARG A 140 -22.03 27.54 28.40
C ARG A 140 -23.46 27.79 27.92
N GLN A 141 -24.16 26.74 27.48
CA GLN A 141 -25.53 26.81 26.96
C GLN A 141 -26.59 26.38 27.99
N MET A 142 -26.16 25.98 29.20
CA MET A 142 -26.99 25.75 30.39
C MET A 142 -26.90 26.94 31.33
#